data_AF-A0A1Y3BWJ4-F1
#
_entry.id   AF-A0A1Y3BWJ4-F1
#
_cell.length_a   1.000
_cell.length_b   1.000
_cell.length_c   1.000
_cell.angle_alpha   90.00
_cell.angle_beta   90.00
_cell.angle_gamma   90.00
#
_symmetry.space_group_name_H-M   'P 1'
#
loop_
_entity.id
_entity.type
_entity.pdbx_description
1 polymer ?
#
loop_
_entity_poly.entity_id
_entity_poly.type
_entity_poly.pdbx_seq_one_letter_code
_entity_poly.pdbx_strand_id
1 'polypeptide(L)'
;MLGAVLASNADQNKFRWHCLFPVDNGAFFVIYALQAAILGNVAEILRIPELILYIVYSLFLRSPAEYQKARKWVTFDFPFGVSYPRFLLIFTMTVIYSFACPLIAPCGLLYMIGKHIVDRYNIYHVYQPTKINRRIHSSAIMYV
;
A
#
# COMPACT_ATOMS: atom_id res chain seq x y z
N MET A 1 -29.31 -42.83 -36.00
CA MET A 1 -28.91 -41.54 -36.62
C MET A 1 -29.94 -40.43 -36.35
N LEU A 2 -30.56 -40.37 -35.16
CA LEU A 2 -31.53 -39.34 -34.76
C LEU A 2 -31.35 -38.85 -33.30
N GLY A 3 -30.43 -39.46 -32.52
CA GLY A 3 -30.19 -39.09 -31.12
C GLY A 3 -29.07 -38.07 -30.89
N ALA A 4 -28.38 -37.62 -31.95
CA ALA A 4 -27.21 -36.74 -31.85
C ALA A 4 -27.52 -35.24 -32.07
N VAL A 5 -28.75 -34.88 -32.46
CA VAL A 5 -29.09 -33.48 -32.82
C VAL A 5 -29.77 -32.71 -31.67
N LEU A 6 -30.35 -33.39 -30.67
CA LEU A 6 -31.08 -32.72 -29.58
C LEU A 6 -30.23 -32.39 -28.34
N ALA A 7 -28.99 -32.86 -28.24
CA ALA A 7 -28.13 -32.64 -27.08
C ALA A 7 -27.20 -31.41 -27.22
N SER A 8 -27.33 -30.60 -28.26
CA SER A 8 -26.42 -29.47 -28.52
C SER A 8 -26.87 -28.11 -27.96
N ASN A 9 -28.06 -27.99 -27.36
CA ASN A 9 -28.63 -26.67 -26.99
C ASN A 9 -29.02 -26.48 -25.52
N ALA A 10 -28.84 -27.47 -24.63
CA ALA A 10 -29.23 -27.34 -23.21
C ALA A 10 -28.06 -27.15 -22.22
N ASP A 11 -26.82 -27.49 -22.61
CA ASP A 11 -25.65 -27.49 -21.70
C ASP A 11 -24.65 -26.33 -21.94
N GLN A 12 -25.00 -25.32 -22.74
CA GLN A 12 -24.13 -24.14 -22.95
C GLN A 12 -24.19 -23.11 -21.81
N ASN A 13 -25.05 -23.31 -20.80
CA ASN A 13 -25.30 -22.34 -19.72
C ASN A 13 -24.98 -22.86 -18.30
N LYS A 14 -24.06 -23.80 -18.13
CA LYS A 14 -23.48 -24.07 -16.80
C LYS A 14 -22.26 -23.18 -16.59
N PHE A 15 -22.49 -22.00 -16.01
CA PHE A 15 -21.43 -21.13 -15.51
C PHE A 15 -20.51 -21.95 -14.58
N ARG A 16 -19.29 -22.23 -15.03
CA ARG A 16 -18.27 -22.92 -14.24
C ARG A 16 -17.66 -21.92 -13.27
N TRP A 17 -18.26 -21.79 -12.09
CA TRP A 17 -17.80 -20.92 -10.99
C TRP A 17 -16.33 -21.09 -10.62
N HIS A 18 -15.77 -22.29 -10.87
CA HIS A 18 -14.36 -22.61 -10.67
C HIS A 18 -13.39 -21.75 -11.52
N CYS A 19 -13.86 -21.12 -12.60
CA CYS A 19 -13.05 -20.23 -13.45
C CYS A 19 -13.16 -18.74 -13.07
N LEU A 20 -14.17 -18.34 -12.28
CA LEU A 20 -14.37 -16.94 -11.88
C LEU A 20 -13.63 -16.61 -10.57
N PHE A 21 -13.50 -17.60 -9.67
CA PHE A 21 -12.74 -17.48 -8.44
C PHE A 21 -11.79 -18.68 -8.32
N PRO A 22 -10.55 -18.59 -8.82
CA PRO A 22 -9.53 -19.54 -8.42
C PRO A 22 -9.28 -19.36 -6.92
N VAL A 23 -9.95 -20.18 -6.10
CA VAL A 23 -9.89 -20.15 -4.63
C VAL A 23 -8.44 -20.31 -4.14
N ASP A 24 -7.61 -21.01 -4.90
CA ASP A 24 -6.17 -21.15 -4.66
C ASP A 24 -5.39 -19.83 -4.80
N ASN A 25 -5.80 -18.93 -5.70
CA ASN A 25 -5.15 -17.62 -5.87
C ASN A 25 -5.63 -16.60 -4.82
N GLY A 26 -6.86 -16.76 -4.31
CA GLY A 26 -7.42 -15.88 -3.29
C GLY A 26 -6.67 -15.95 -1.96
N ALA A 27 -6.24 -17.14 -1.54
CA ALA A 27 -5.48 -17.33 -0.30
C ALA A 27 -4.10 -16.64 -0.35
N PHE A 28 -3.39 -16.75 -1.48
CA PHE A 28 -2.13 -16.03 -1.71
C PHE A 28 -2.33 -14.51 -1.61
N PHE A 29 -3.42 -14.02 -2.19
CA PHE A 29 -3.72 -12.59 -2.20
C PHE A 29 -4.05 -12.05 -0.80
N VAL A 30 -4.78 -12.82 0.01
CA VAL A 30 -5.10 -12.46 1.41
C VAL A 30 -3.85 -12.47 2.29
N ILE A 31 -2.97 -13.47 2.15
CA ILE A 31 -1.71 -13.53 2.89
C ILE A 31 -0.79 -12.36 2.49
N TYR A 32 -0.70 -12.05 1.19
CA TYR A 32 0.04 -10.89 0.71
C TYR A 32 -0.53 -9.57 1.25
N ALA A 33 -1.85 -9.40 1.22
CA ALA A 33 -2.51 -8.22 1.75
C ALA A 33 -2.30 -8.09 3.27
N LEU A 34 -2.32 -9.20 4.02
CA LEU A 34 -2.05 -9.23 5.46
C LEU A 34 -0.58 -8.88 5.77
N GLN A 35 0.36 -9.45 5.01
CA GLN A 35 1.78 -9.16 5.11
C GLN A 35 2.05 -7.67 4.81
N ALA A 36 1.47 -7.14 3.74
CA ALA A 36 1.56 -5.73 3.39
C ALA A 36 0.88 -4.84 4.44
N ALA A 37 -0.23 -5.30 5.03
CA ALA A 37 -0.95 -4.56 6.05
C ALA A 37 -0.16 -4.40 7.35
N ILE A 38 0.53 -5.47 7.76
CA ILE A 38 1.26 -5.50 9.04
C ILE A 38 2.70 -5.03 8.83
N LEU A 39 3.49 -5.70 7.99
CA LEU A 39 4.89 -5.32 7.79
C LEU A 39 5.05 -4.00 7.06
N GLY A 40 4.15 -3.66 6.13
CA GLY A 40 4.20 -2.36 5.44
C GLY A 40 4.02 -1.20 6.42
N ASN A 41 3.01 -1.28 7.29
CA ASN A 41 2.78 -0.28 8.33
C ASN A 41 3.92 -0.25 9.36
N VAL A 42 4.41 -1.42 9.83
CA VAL A 42 5.52 -1.48 10.80
C VAL A 42 6.81 -0.91 10.22
N ALA A 43 7.13 -1.20 8.96
CA ALA A 43 8.33 -0.69 8.30
C ALA A 43 8.27 0.84 8.08
N GLU A 44 7.09 1.39 7.78
CA GLU A 44 6.88 2.84 7.69
C GLU A 44 6.95 3.54 9.05
N ILE A 45 6.47 2.91 10.13
CA ILE A 45 6.61 3.44 11.50
C ILE A 45 8.08 3.50 11.90
N LEU A 46 8.81 2.40 11.69
CA LEU A 46 10.18 2.28 12.20
C LEU A 46 11.17 3.19 11.46
N ARG A 47 10.78 3.74 10.30
CA ARG A 47 11.63 4.55 9.41
C ARG A 47 13.06 4.03 9.37
N ILE A 48 13.19 2.72 9.20
CA ILE A 48 14.46 1.98 9.19
C ILE A 48 15.55 2.71 8.37
N PRO A 49 15.28 3.25 7.17
CA PRO A 49 16.31 3.97 6.42
C PRO A 49 16.80 5.26 7.10
N GLU A 50 15.91 6.05 7.71
CA GLU A 50 16.30 7.29 8.42
C GLU A 50 17.10 6.96 9.67
N LEU A 51 16.69 5.92 10.41
CA LEU A 51 17.39 5.48 11.61
C LEU A 51 18.79 4.92 11.28
N ILE A 52 18.92 4.16 10.20
CA ILE A 52 20.22 3.64 9.73
C ILE A 52 21.14 4.80 9.35
N LEU A 53 20.66 5.75 8.54
CA LEU A 53 21.44 6.93 8.16
C LEU A 53 21.87 7.72 9.40
N TYR A 54 20.96 7.89 10.37
CA TYR A 54 21.26 8.56 11.63
C TYR A 54 22.35 7.84 12.43
N ILE A 55 22.28 6.51 12.55
CA ILE A 55 23.29 5.71 13.24
C ILE A 55 24.64 5.81 12.53
N VAL A 56 24.67 5.69 11.20
CA VAL A 56 25.89 5.83 10.40
C VAL A 56 26.50 7.21 10.59
N TYR A 57 25.70 8.28 10.46
CA TYR A 57 26.18 9.64 10.72
C TYR A 57 26.68 9.79 12.16
N SER A 58 25.97 9.24 13.15
CA SER A 58 26.36 9.32 14.56
C SER A 58 27.68 8.60 14.86
N LEU A 59 28.10 7.63 14.04
CA LEU A 59 29.42 6.98 14.15
C LEU A 59 30.54 7.85 13.57
N PHE A 60 30.24 8.69 12.57
CA PHE A 60 31.22 9.60 11.93
C PHE A 60 31.29 10.98 12.60
N LEU A 61 30.27 11.40 13.34
CA LEU A 61 30.21 12.70 14.01
C LEU A 61 31.01 12.67 15.33
N ARG A 62 31.93 13.65 15.50
CA ARG A 62 32.81 13.73 16.67
C ARG A 62 32.49 14.92 17.58
N SER A 63 31.76 15.91 17.10
CA SER A 63 31.46 17.16 17.84
C SER A 63 29.96 17.36 18.09
N PRO A 64 29.55 17.90 19.26
CA PRO A 64 28.15 18.19 19.57
C PRO A 64 27.52 19.27 18.66
N ALA A 65 28.33 20.17 18.10
CA ALA A 65 27.87 21.20 17.16
C ALA A 65 27.52 20.62 15.78
N GLU A 66 28.22 19.55 15.37
CA GLU A 66 27.92 18.85 14.13
C GLU A 66 26.63 18.05 14.24
N TYR A 67 26.28 17.57 15.44
CA TYR A 67 25.05 16.84 15.72
C TYR A 67 23.80 17.66 15.40
N GLN A 68 23.79 18.94 15.79
CA GLN A 68 22.70 19.89 15.51
C GLN A 68 22.55 20.15 14.00
N LYS A 69 23.66 20.22 13.27
CA LYS A 69 23.64 20.32 11.80
C LYS A 69 23.14 19.02 11.18
N ALA A 70 23.75 17.88 11.51
CA ALA A 70 23.40 16.58 10.95
C ALA A 70 21.92 16.24 11.15
N ARG A 71 21.35 16.55 12.31
CA ARG A 71 19.91 16.36 12.57
C ARG A 71 19.00 17.16 11.62
N LYS A 72 19.42 18.36 11.20
CA LYS A 72 18.70 19.16 10.20
C LYS A 72 18.91 18.65 8.77
N TRP A 73 20.04 17.98 8.48
CA TRP A 73 20.32 17.37 7.17
C TRP A 73 19.63 16.02 6.99
N VAL A 74 19.39 15.29 8.09
CA VAL A 74 18.74 13.96 8.10
C VAL A 74 17.21 14.06 8.06
N THR A 75 16.61 15.23 8.32
CA THR A 75 15.18 15.43 8.11
C THR A 75 14.87 15.48 6.61
N PHE A 76 14.48 14.32 6.06
CA PHE A 76 14.01 14.21 4.68
C PHE A 76 12.61 14.79 4.49
N ASP A 77 12.31 15.21 3.26
CA ASP A 77 10.93 15.48 2.85
C ASP A 77 10.12 14.18 2.82
N PHE A 78 8.81 14.27 3.07
CA PHE A 78 7.92 13.11 2.95
C PHE A 78 7.97 12.54 1.52
N PRO A 79 8.31 11.25 1.31
CA PRO A 79 8.45 10.65 -0.02
C PRO A 79 7.08 10.38 -0.66
N PHE A 80 6.39 11.45 -1.05
CA PHE A 80 5.05 11.41 -1.62
C PHE A 80 4.98 10.48 -2.84
N GLY A 81 6.02 10.49 -3.70
CA GLY A 81 6.05 9.73 -4.95
C GLY A 81 6.05 8.20 -4.81
N VAL A 82 6.40 7.65 -3.64
CA VAL A 82 6.42 6.18 -3.42
C VAL A 82 5.29 5.76 -2.48
N SER A 83 5.04 6.54 -1.43
CA SER A 83 4.00 6.24 -0.44
C SER A 83 2.59 6.37 -1.03
N TYR A 84 2.36 7.37 -1.89
CA TYR A 84 1.04 7.63 -2.46
C TYR A 84 0.57 6.54 -3.45
N PRO A 85 1.37 6.11 -4.45
CA PRO A 85 0.98 5.01 -5.33
C PRO A 85 0.80 3.68 -4.60
N ARG A 86 1.62 3.40 -3.58
CA ARG A 86 1.48 2.20 -2.75
C ARG A 86 0.15 2.16 -2.01
N PHE A 87 -0.25 3.29 -1.44
CA PHE A 87 -1.56 3.41 -0.79
C PHE A 87 -2.71 3.20 -1.79
N LEU A 88 -2.62 3.85 -2.97
CA LEU A 88 -3.63 3.70 -4.02
C LEU A 88 -3.75 2.25 -4.51
N LEU A 89 -2.61 1.56 -4.69
CA LEU A 89 -2.58 0.16 -5.10
C LEU A 89 -3.32 -0.72 -4.09
N ILE A 90 -3.03 -0.58 -2.79
CA ILE A 90 -3.67 -1.40 -1.75
C ILE A 90 -5.16 -1.03 -1.61
N PHE A 91 -5.53 0.24 -1.80
CA PHE A 91 -6.93 0.68 -1.88
C PHE A 91 -7.68 -0.05 -3.00
N THR A 92 -7.18 0.05 -4.23
CA THR A 92 -7.81 -0.54 -5.40
C THR A 92 -7.90 -2.06 -5.29
N MET A 93 -6.85 -2.72 -4.78
CA MET A 93 -6.87 -4.16 -4.53
C MET A 93 -7.93 -4.54 -3.48
N THR A 94 -8.05 -3.79 -2.38
CA THR A 94 -9.08 -4.05 -1.37
C THR A 94 -10.48 -3.94 -1.98
N VAL A 95 -10.73 -2.93 -2.82
CA VAL A 95 -12.03 -2.71 -3.48
C VAL A 95 -12.36 -3.85 -4.46
N ILE A 96 -11.43 -4.23 -5.34
CA ILE A 96 -11.65 -5.25 -6.36
C ILE A 96 -11.87 -6.63 -5.72
N TYR A 97 -11.03 -7.00 -4.75
CA TYR A 97 -11.09 -8.33 -4.14
C TYR A 97 -12.14 -8.47 -3.04
N SER A 98 -12.70 -7.37 -2.52
CA SER A 98 -13.83 -7.39 -1.58
C SER A 98 -15.06 -8.08 -2.19
N PHE A 99 -15.28 -7.95 -3.51
CA PHE A 99 -16.36 -8.63 -4.22
C PHE A 99 -16.17 -10.15 -4.28
N ALA A 100 -14.92 -10.62 -4.36
CA ALA A 100 -14.57 -12.02 -4.49
C ALA A 100 -14.51 -12.75 -3.13
N CYS A 101 -13.89 -12.11 -2.14
CA CYS A 101 -13.72 -12.67 -0.81
C CYS A 101 -13.91 -11.55 0.24
N PRO A 102 -15.05 -11.52 0.95
CA PRO A 102 -15.36 -10.44 1.89
C PRO A 102 -14.38 -10.38 3.08
N LEU A 103 -13.57 -11.42 3.29
CA LEU A 103 -12.57 -11.49 4.36
C LEU A 103 -11.41 -10.51 4.17
N ILE A 104 -11.11 -10.10 2.94
CA ILE A 104 -10.03 -9.12 2.68
C ILE A 104 -10.42 -7.70 3.07
N ALA A 105 -11.72 -7.38 3.08
CA ALA A 105 -12.25 -6.06 3.37
C ALA A 105 -11.89 -5.56 4.79
N PRO A 106 -12.12 -6.32 5.89
CA PRO A 106 -11.74 -5.87 7.23
C PRO A 106 -10.22 -5.73 7.40
N CYS A 107 -9.43 -6.61 6.77
CA CYS A 107 -7.97 -6.51 6.80
C CYS A 107 -7.44 -5.27 6.07
N GLY A 108 -7.97 -4.97 4.88
CA GLY A 108 -7.60 -3.78 4.13
C GLY A 108 -8.04 -2.48 4.79
N LEU A 109 -9.20 -2.47 5.46
CA LEU A 109 -9.68 -1.34 6.23
C LEU A 109 -8.80 -1.08 7.46
N LEU A 110 -8.37 -2.13 8.15
CA LEU A 110 -7.44 -2.02 9.28
C LEU A 110 -6.08 -1.45 8.84
N TYR A 111 -5.59 -1.83 7.66
CA TYR A 111 -4.40 -1.21 7.06
C TYR A 111 -4.58 0.30 6.83
N MET A 112 -5.72 0.72 6.27
CA MET A 112 -6.02 2.13 5.99
C MET A 112 -6.02 2.98 7.25
N ILE A 113 -6.66 2.48 8.32
CA ILE A 113 -6.72 3.18 9.61
C ILE A 113 -5.31 3.30 10.20
N GLY A 114 -4.56 2.20 10.23
CA GLY A 114 -3.19 2.20 10.73
C GLY A 114 -2.32 3.19 9.97
N LYS A 115 -2.35 3.12 8.63
CA LYS A 115 -1.60 4.02 7.77
C LYS A 115 -1.99 5.48 7.95
N HIS A 116 -3.27 5.78 8.13
CA HIS A 116 -3.75 7.14 8.38
C HIS A 116 -3.21 7.72 9.70
N ILE A 117 -3.21 6.93 10.78
CA ILE A 117 -2.70 7.37 12.09
C ILE A 117 -1.19 7.60 12.02
N VAL A 118 -0.46 6.68 11.39
CA VAL A 118 1.00 6.75 11.23
C VAL A 118 1.40 7.95 10.39
N ASP A 119 0.77 8.14 9.22
CA ASP A 119 1.06 9.26 8.34
C ASP A 119 0.74 10.60 9.03
N ARG A 120 -0.36 10.66 9.80
CA ARG A 120 -0.70 11.85 10.60
C ARG A 120 0.38 12.14 11.63
N TYR A 121 0.77 11.16 12.45
CA TYR A 121 1.82 11.34 13.46
C TYR A 121 3.15 11.80 12.85
N ASN A 122 3.53 11.16 11.75
CA ASN A 122 4.76 11.42 11.02
C ASN A 122 4.82 12.85 10.45
N ILE A 123 3.73 13.35 9.88
CA ILE A 123 3.64 14.72 9.33
C ILE A 123 3.67 15.78 10.43
N TYR A 124 3.02 15.53 11.58
CA TYR A 124 2.99 16.52 12.66
C TYR A 124 4.31 16.67 13.43
N HIS A 125 5.03 15.57 13.67
CA HIS A 125 6.17 15.59 14.61
C HIS A 125 7.56 15.49 13.97
N VAL A 126 7.67 14.96 12.75
CA VAL A 126 8.99 14.55 12.23
C VAL A 126 9.33 15.23 10.91
N TYR A 127 8.37 15.39 10.00
CA TYR A 127 8.64 15.97 8.68
C TYR A 127 8.69 17.50 8.70
N GLN A 128 9.58 18.06 7.89
CA GLN A 128 9.55 19.49 7.57
C GLN A 128 8.32 19.82 6.71
N PRO A 129 7.83 21.08 6.76
CA PRO A 129 6.70 21.51 5.94
C PRO A 129 7.03 21.31 4.45
N THR A 130 6.39 20.33 3.84
CA THR A 130 6.58 19.98 2.43
C THR A 130 6.16 21.16 1.54
N LYS A 131 6.96 21.48 0.52
CA LYS A 131 6.68 22.52 -0.50
C LYS A 131 5.65 22.11 -1.55
N ILE A 132 4.75 21.19 -1.18
CA ILE A 132 3.83 20.54 -2.11
C ILE A 132 2.53 21.37 -2.20
N ASN A 133 2.25 21.88 -3.39
CA ASN A 133 1.04 22.67 -3.67
C ASN A 133 -0.19 21.75 -3.72
N ARG A 134 -1.28 22.08 -3.02
CA ARG A 134 -2.55 21.30 -3.02
C ARG A 134 -3.09 20.95 -4.41
N ARG A 135 -2.69 21.68 -5.47
CA ARG A 135 -3.07 21.42 -6.87
C ARG A 135 -2.37 20.25 -7.57
N ILE A 136 -1.38 19.59 -6.97
CA ILE A 136 -0.75 18.41 -7.61
C ILE A 136 -1.77 17.32 -7.97
N HIS A 137 -2.81 17.12 -7.15
CA HIS A 137 -3.81 16.10 -7.42
C HIS A 137 -4.71 16.46 -8.62
N SER A 138 -5.12 17.73 -8.73
CA SER A 138 -5.85 18.23 -9.91
C SER A 138 -5.01 18.23 -11.18
N SER A 139 -3.72 18.53 -11.08
CA SER A 139 -2.82 18.50 -12.24
C SER A 139 -2.61 17.07 -12.74
N ALA A 140 -2.42 16.08 -11.87
CA ALA A 140 -2.24 14.70 -12.27
C ALA A 140 -3.45 14.09 -13.02
N ILE A 141 -4.66 14.58 -12.75
CA ILE A 141 -5.89 14.12 -13.43
C ILE A 141 -6.09 14.84 -14.77
N MET A 142 -5.59 16.08 -14.90
CA MET A 142 -5.78 16.91 -16.10
C MET A 142 -4.74 16.64 -17.21
N TYR A 143 -3.61 15.99 -16.90
CA TYR A 143 -2.54 15.66 -17.85
C TYR A 143 -2.59 14.22 -18.39
N VAL A 144 -3.78 13.60 -18.42
CA VAL A 144 -4.06 12.39 -19.21
C VAL A 144 -4.72 12.79 -20.52
#